data_AF-A0A2I0FPG6-F1
#
_entry.id   AF-A0A2I0FPG6-F1
#
_cell.length_a   1.000
_cell.length_b   1.000
_cell.length_c   1.000
_cell.angle_alpha   90.00
_cell.angle_beta   90.00
_cell.angle_gamma   90.00
#
_symmetry.space_group_name_H-M   'P 1'
#
loop_
_entity.id
_entity.type
_entity.pdbx_description
1 polymer ?
#
loop_
_entity_poly.entity_id
_entity_poly.type
_entity_poly.pdbx_seq_one_letter_code
_entity_poly.pdbx_strand_id
1 'polypeptide(L)'
;MKSKLTDVRRLMDDSVFEDEKFTEQHKRQVLNRITKEERKADWLPRSLSVVFSLVLIISVAFLLNTVLDITPVQQGNPDGADQPQTPPQEPIESLVPPVPEDSEANKEKEDAAKEEENTPNEEENETADDGVFELTPEEMGAYENFSADFDTAHLKDLDPVSVAKLYVWAGYNQNYEVEYELLTDREESIMWSKEEHLAMPNEHRAKPEDSIIFFRNIDDGEFHTADGLSGGVSFRHADGPEGKASMNMIQNEDGVWQVGFMALQ
;
A
#
# COMPACT_ATOMS: atom_id res chain seq x y z
N MET A 1 36.11 -27.44 47.84
CA MET A 1 36.11 -27.36 46.36
C MET A 1 34.97 -26.55 45.75
N LYS A 2 33.93 -26.13 46.50
CA LYS A 2 32.77 -25.41 45.93
C LYS A 2 32.99 -23.91 45.60
N SER A 3 34.04 -23.24 46.12
CA SER A 3 34.19 -21.79 45.93
C SER A 3 34.77 -21.41 44.55
N LYS A 4 35.64 -22.24 43.98
CA LYS A 4 36.32 -21.91 42.71
C LYS A 4 35.38 -21.87 41.51
N LEU A 5 34.29 -22.65 41.55
CA LEU A 5 33.31 -22.68 40.46
C LEU A 5 32.45 -21.41 40.44
N THR A 6 32.19 -20.84 41.62
CA THR A 6 31.41 -19.61 41.76
C THR A 6 32.21 -18.40 41.29
N ASP A 7 33.51 -18.36 41.60
CA ASP A 7 34.40 -17.28 41.15
C ASP A 7 34.60 -17.29 39.63
N VAL A 8 34.75 -18.47 39.02
CA VAL A 8 34.87 -18.60 37.56
C VAL A 8 33.58 -18.17 36.86
N ARG A 9 32.41 -18.52 37.41
CA ARG A 9 31.12 -18.11 36.84
C ARG A 9 30.92 -16.60 36.91
N ARG A 10 31.31 -15.99 38.03
CA ARG A 10 31.23 -14.54 38.23
C ARG A 10 32.16 -13.79 37.28
N LEU A 11 33.38 -14.30 37.07
CA LEU A 11 34.35 -13.70 36.14
C LEU A 11 33.92 -13.83 34.67
N MET A 12 33.26 -14.93 34.29
CA MET A 12 32.69 -15.05 32.94
C MET A 12 31.56 -14.04 32.72
N ASP A 13 30.62 -13.92 33.68
CA ASP A 13 29.52 -12.96 33.59
C ASP A 13 30.06 -11.50 33.54
N ASP A 14 31.06 -11.16 34.34
CA ASP A 14 31.68 -9.82 34.33
C ASP A 14 32.46 -9.53 33.03
N SER A 15 33.04 -10.54 32.36
CA SER A 15 33.84 -10.34 31.13
C SER A 15 33.03 -10.34 29.83
N VAL A 16 31.85 -10.96 29.83
CA VAL A 16 31.00 -11.09 28.63
C VAL A 16 30.00 -9.94 28.54
N PHE A 17 29.66 -9.30 29.66
CA PHE A 17 28.65 -8.25 29.74
C PHE A 17 29.23 -7.03 30.46
N GLU A 18 30.21 -6.36 29.85
CA GLU A 18 30.94 -5.28 30.53
C GLU A 18 30.10 -4.03 30.83
N ASP A 19 28.92 -3.82 30.23
CA ASP A 19 28.05 -2.68 30.63
C ASP A 19 26.53 -2.85 30.34
N GLU A 20 26.10 -3.92 29.67
CA GLU A 20 24.68 -4.14 29.37
C GLU A 20 24.11 -5.26 30.24
N LYS A 21 23.62 -4.90 31.42
CA LYS A 21 22.71 -5.79 32.16
C LYS A 21 21.48 -6.00 31.28
N PHE A 22 21.18 -7.25 30.93
CA PHE A 22 19.93 -7.63 30.24
C PHE A 22 18.75 -6.91 30.89
N THR A 23 18.26 -5.86 30.22
CA THR A 23 17.08 -5.12 30.67
C THR A 23 15.87 -6.04 30.57
N GLU A 24 14.82 -5.76 31.35
CA GLU A 24 13.56 -6.51 31.24
C GLU A 24 13.00 -6.47 29.81
N GLN A 25 13.26 -5.38 29.08
CA GLN A 25 12.92 -5.25 27.66
C GLN A 25 13.71 -6.23 26.79
N HIS A 26 15.01 -6.39 27.02
CA HIS A 26 15.84 -7.34 26.29
C HIS A 26 15.43 -8.80 26.57
N LYS A 27 15.04 -9.11 27.83
CA LYS A 27 14.49 -10.43 28.19
C LYS A 27 13.16 -10.71 27.49
N ARG A 28 12.27 -9.70 27.40
CA ARG A 28 11.01 -9.80 26.65
C ARG A 28 11.24 -10.00 25.16
N GLN A 29 12.20 -9.30 24.55
CA GLN A 29 12.58 -9.52 23.16
C GLN A 29 13.08 -10.95 22.91
N VAL A 30 13.93 -11.48 23.78
CA VAL A 30 14.42 -12.87 23.66
C VAL A 30 13.29 -13.89 23.86
N LEU A 31 12.39 -13.67 24.82
CA LEU A 31 11.22 -14.54 25.04
C LEU A 31 10.25 -14.55 23.87
N ASN A 32 9.95 -13.38 23.27
CA ASN A 32 9.12 -13.28 22.07
C ASN A 32 9.79 -13.97 20.87
N ARG A 33 11.12 -13.92 20.76
CA ARG A 33 11.85 -14.61 19.69
C ARG A 33 11.77 -16.13 19.80
N ILE A 34 11.95 -16.67 21.01
CA ILE A 34 11.90 -18.12 21.27
C ILE A 34 10.47 -18.67 21.10
N THR A 35 9.45 -17.95 21.61
CA THR A 35 8.04 -18.36 21.44
C THR A 35 7.55 -18.26 20.00
N LYS A 36 8.11 -17.35 19.18
CA LYS A 36 7.81 -17.23 17.74
C LYS A 36 8.42 -18.38 16.92
N GLU A 37 9.53 -18.98 17.35
CA GLU A 37 10.10 -20.16 16.66
C GLU A 37 9.33 -21.45 16.96
N GLU A 38 8.81 -21.66 18.17
CA GLU A 38 7.99 -22.84 18.48
C GLU A 38 6.62 -22.82 17.78
N ARG A 39 6.04 -21.64 17.51
CA ARG A 39 4.76 -21.54 16.78
C ARG A 39 4.85 -21.82 15.27
N LYS A 40 6.05 -21.83 14.68
CA LYS A 40 6.23 -22.09 13.23
C LYS A 40 6.29 -23.58 12.86
N ALA A 41 6.43 -24.49 13.83
CA ALA A 41 6.80 -25.88 13.52
C ALA A 41 5.63 -26.86 13.33
N ASP A 42 4.39 -26.57 13.76
CA ASP A 42 3.32 -27.60 13.76
C ASP A 42 1.91 -27.13 13.35
N TRP A 43 1.76 -25.98 12.69
CA TRP A 43 0.44 -25.51 12.24
C TRP A 43 0.11 -25.93 10.79
N LEU A 44 -0.01 -27.24 10.57
CA LEU A 44 -0.83 -27.73 9.45
C LEU A 44 -1.83 -28.76 9.99
N PRO A 45 -3.12 -28.42 10.13
CA PRO A 45 -4.12 -29.38 10.55
C PRO A 45 -4.28 -30.45 9.47
N ARG A 46 -4.21 -31.72 9.88
CA ARG A 46 -4.30 -32.93 9.02
C ARG A 46 -5.58 -32.99 8.16
N SER A 47 -6.56 -32.13 8.39
CA SER A 47 -7.81 -32.04 7.63
C SER A 47 -7.63 -31.44 6.22
N LEU A 48 -6.62 -30.59 5.98
CA LEU A 48 -6.42 -29.94 4.69
C LEU A 48 -5.98 -30.92 3.58
N SER A 49 -5.19 -31.95 3.94
CA SER A 49 -4.73 -32.96 2.99
C SER A 49 -5.84 -33.87 2.45
N VAL A 50 -6.93 -34.08 3.21
CA VAL A 50 -8.03 -34.97 2.80
C VAL A 50 -8.93 -34.31 1.76
N VAL A 51 -9.19 -32.99 1.91
CA VAL A 51 -10.03 -32.23 0.98
C VAL A 51 -9.34 -32.10 -0.38
N PHE A 52 -8.04 -31.81 -0.41
CA PHE A 52 -7.27 -31.76 -1.66
C PHE A 52 -7.25 -33.10 -2.39
N SER A 53 -7.14 -34.23 -1.67
CA SER A 53 -7.17 -35.56 -2.30
C SER A 53 -8.53 -35.90 -2.91
N LEU A 54 -9.64 -35.47 -2.31
CA LEU A 54 -10.99 -35.73 -2.81
C LEU A 54 -11.29 -34.92 -4.08
N VAL A 55 -10.88 -33.65 -4.12
CA VAL A 55 -11.02 -32.79 -5.29
C VAL A 55 -10.23 -33.36 -6.48
N LEU A 56 -8.99 -33.82 -6.25
CA LEU A 56 -8.14 -34.39 -7.31
C LEU A 56 -8.75 -35.66 -7.92
N ILE A 57 -9.34 -36.54 -7.11
CA ILE A 57 -9.99 -37.77 -7.60
C ILE A 57 -11.22 -37.44 -8.46
N ILE A 58 -12.03 -36.46 -8.05
CA ILE A 58 -13.22 -36.03 -8.81
C ILE A 58 -12.80 -35.40 -10.15
N SER A 59 -11.77 -34.57 -10.17
CA SER A 59 -11.26 -33.95 -11.41
C SER A 59 -10.70 -34.99 -12.40
N VAL A 60 -9.98 -36.01 -11.92
CA VAL A 60 -9.48 -37.10 -12.78
C VAL A 60 -10.62 -37.94 -13.35
N ALA A 61 -11.64 -38.25 -12.55
CA ALA A 61 -12.81 -38.99 -13.02
C ALA A 61 -13.60 -38.20 -14.09
N PHE A 62 -13.74 -36.88 -13.92
CA PHE A 62 -14.40 -36.02 -14.91
C PHE A 62 -13.64 -36.00 -16.25
N LEU A 63 -12.31 -35.85 -16.21
CA LEU A 63 -11.48 -35.86 -17.43
C LEU A 63 -11.53 -37.20 -18.16
N LEU A 64 -11.48 -38.32 -17.43
CA LEU A 64 -11.59 -39.65 -18.04
C LEU A 64 -12.96 -39.88 -18.70
N ASN A 65 -14.04 -39.36 -18.11
CA ASN A 65 -15.38 -39.48 -18.69
C ASN A 65 -15.52 -38.65 -19.98
N THR A 66 -14.92 -37.45 -20.04
CA THR A 66 -14.95 -36.61 -21.25
C THR A 66 -14.13 -37.19 -22.42
N VAL A 67 -13.10 -38.00 -22.15
CA VAL A 67 -12.23 -38.58 -23.19
C VAL A 67 -12.82 -39.87 -23.79
N LEU A 68 -13.68 -40.59 -23.07
CA LEU A 68 -14.22 -41.88 -23.51
C LEU A 68 -15.51 -41.77 -24.36
N ASP A 69 -16.17 -40.61 -24.43
CA ASP A 69 -17.42 -40.41 -25.20
C ASP A 69 -17.21 -40.10 -26.69
N ILE A 70 -16.01 -40.29 -27.23
CA ILE A 70 -15.71 -40.04 -28.66
C ILE A 70 -15.49 -41.36 -29.41
N THR A 71 -16.55 -41.87 -30.05
CA THR A 71 -16.46 -42.76 -31.24
C THR A 71 -17.66 -42.49 -32.20
N PRO A 72 -17.65 -42.93 -33.49
CA PRO A 72 -17.09 -42.15 -34.60
C PRO A 72 -18.05 -41.96 -35.82
N VAL A 73 -17.69 -40.99 -36.67
CA VAL A 73 -17.85 -40.90 -38.15
C VAL A 73 -19.12 -41.50 -38.82
N GLN A 74 -19.90 -40.63 -39.48
CA GLN A 74 -20.65 -40.99 -40.70
C GLN A 74 -20.27 -40.10 -41.89
N GLN A 75 -20.30 -40.75 -43.05
CA GLN A 75 -19.67 -40.46 -44.34
C GLN A 75 -20.76 -40.09 -45.36
N GLY A 76 -20.49 -39.13 -46.27
CA GLY A 76 -21.26 -38.99 -47.52
C GLY A 76 -21.29 -37.60 -48.16
N ASN A 77 -20.48 -37.39 -49.20
CA ASN A 77 -20.74 -36.46 -50.32
C ASN A 77 -21.42 -37.29 -51.46
N PRO A 78 -22.03 -36.77 -52.57
CA PRO A 78 -21.65 -35.56 -53.33
C PRO A 78 -22.79 -34.78 -54.10
N ASP A 79 -22.36 -33.79 -54.90
CA ASP A 79 -22.92 -33.23 -56.15
C ASP A 79 -24.06 -32.19 -56.16
N GLY A 80 -23.84 -31.10 -56.94
CA GLY A 80 -24.89 -30.24 -57.51
C GLY A 80 -24.46 -28.79 -57.81
N ALA A 81 -24.19 -28.48 -59.09
CA ALA A 81 -23.74 -27.20 -59.64
C ALA A 81 -24.82 -26.09 -59.69
N ASP A 82 -24.40 -24.81 -59.67
CA ASP A 82 -24.47 -23.91 -60.84
C ASP A 82 -24.11 -22.44 -60.51
N GLN A 83 -23.23 -21.88 -61.35
CA GLN A 83 -22.84 -20.46 -61.47
C GLN A 83 -23.66 -19.84 -62.63
N PRO A 84 -23.83 -18.50 -62.75
CA PRO A 84 -22.82 -17.64 -63.43
C PRO A 84 -22.70 -16.20 -62.86
N GLN A 85 -21.51 -15.62 -62.69
CA GLN A 85 -20.75 -14.72 -63.61
C GLN A 85 -21.58 -13.58 -64.23
N THR A 86 -21.18 -12.29 -64.20
CA THR A 86 -19.94 -11.71 -64.74
C THR A 86 -19.74 -10.23 -64.29
N PRO A 87 -18.50 -9.71 -64.19
CA PRO A 87 -18.11 -8.32 -63.82
C PRO A 87 -17.77 -7.50 -65.11
N PRO A 88 -16.80 -6.54 -65.22
CA PRO A 88 -16.18 -5.51 -64.35
C PRO A 88 -16.11 -4.10 -65.04
N GLN A 89 -15.55 -3.05 -64.39
CA GLN A 89 -14.37 -2.27 -64.86
C GLN A 89 -14.17 -0.91 -64.13
N GLU A 90 -12.89 -0.58 -63.93
CA GLU A 90 -12.25 0.56 -63.24
C GLU A 90 -11.95 1.78 -64.19
N PRO A 91 -10.89 2.61 -64.04
CA PRO A 91 -10.63 3.72 -63.07
C PRO A 91 -10.03 5.00 -63.71
N ILE A 92 -10.41 6.22 -63.33
CA ILE A 92 -9.58 7.46 -63.52
C ILE A 92 -10.21 8.59 -62.66
N GLU A 93 -9.60 9.66 -62.14
CA GLU A 93 -8.30 10.33 -62.28
C GLU A 93 -8.18 11.43 -61.18
N SER A 94 -6.95 11.85 -60.89
CA SER A 94 -6.45 13.11 -60.31
C SER A 94 -7.40 14.32 -60.23
N LEU A 95 -7.31 15.12 -59.14
CA LEU A 95 -7.05 16.57 -59.18
C LEU A 95 -6.90 17.18 -57.74
N VAL A 96 -5.81 17.94 -57.57
CA VAL A 96 -5.38 18.87 -56.48
C VAL A 96 -6.02 20.28 -56.74
N PRO A 97 -5.89 21.42 -56.00
CA PRO A 97 -5.59 21.87 -54.58
C PRO A 97 -6.76 22.80 -54.05
N PRO A 98 -6.65 23.89 -53.21
CA PRO A 98 -5.54 24.50 -52.43
C PRO A 98 -5.84 25.01 -50.98
N VAL A 99 -4.71 25.39 -50.35
CA VAL A 99 -4.50 26.28 -49.18
C VAL A 99 -4.83 27.76 -49.54
N PRO A 100 -5.25 28.59 -48.58
CA PRO A 100 -4.61 29.90 -48.34
C PRO A 100 -4.42 30.17 -46.82
N GLU A 101 -3.25 30.62 -46.36
CA GLU A 101 -2.61 31.96 -46.43
C GLU A 101 -2.98 32.89 -45.25
N ASP A 102 -1.88 33.35 -44.66
CA ASP A 102 -1.63 34.36 -43.63
C ASP A 102 -2.55 35.60 -43.57
N SER A 103 -2.67 36.14 -42.36
CA SER A 103 -2.69 37.60 -42.16
C SER A 103 -2.12 37.98 -40.79
N GLU A 104 -0.88 38.48 -40.82
CA GLU A 104 -0.36 39.44 -39.85
C GLU A 104 -1.12 40.78 -39.97
N ALA A 105 -1.35 41.48 -38.84
CA ALA A 105 -0.95 42.89 -38.63
C ALA A 105 -1.74 43.60 -37.49
N ASN A 106 -1.05 43.77 -36.36
CA ASN A 106 -0.65 45.05 -35.76
C ASN A 106 -1.67 46.15 -35.36
N LYS A 107 -1.67 46.53 -34.06
CA LYS A 107 -1.70 47.91 -33.48
C LYS A 107 -1.89 47.84 -31.95
N GLU A 108 -0.86 48.09 -31.13
CA GLU A 108 -0.42 49.37 -30.52
C GLU A 108 -1.36 50.02 -29.49
N LYS A 109 -0.83 50.14 -28.24
CA LYS A 109 -0.97 51.21 -27.20
C LYS A 109 -2.37 51.43 -26.59
N GLU A 110 -2.59 51.85 -25.34
CA GLU A 110 -1.87 52.64 -24.32
C GLU A 110 -2.71 52.48 -23.01
N ASP A 111 -2.13 52.23 -21.84
CA ASP A 111 -1.90 53.18 -20.72
C ASP A 111 -2.84 53.02 -19.50
N ALA A 112 -2.26 53.40 -18.35
CA ALA A 112 -2.87 53.90 -17.10
C ALA A 112 -3.18 52.92 -15.93
N ALA A 113 -2.14 52.78 -15.10
CA ALA A 113 -2.07 52.72 -13.64
C ALA A 113 -3.33 53.03 -12.79
N LYS A 114 -3.46 52.31 -11.65
CA LYS A 114 -3.32 52.84 -10.26
C LYS A 114 -3.61 51.75 -9.22
N GLU A 115 -2.64 51.44 -8.36
CA GLU A 115 -2.60 51.78 -6.92
C GLU A 115 -3.63 51.01 -6.08
N GLU A 116 -3.19 49.90 -5.47
CA GLU A 116 -3.68 49.50 -4.15
C GLU A 116 -2.49 49.30 -3.20
N GLU A 117 -2.63 49.93 -2.04
CA GLU A 117 -1.67 50.10 -0.97
C GLU A 117 -2.10 49.22 0.21
N ASN A 118 -1.11 48.55 0.82
CA ASN A 118 -1.06 48.08 2.22
C ASN A 118 -2.03 46.98 2.71
N THR A 119 -1.48 45.81 3.01
CA THR A 119 -1.27 45.36 4.41
C THR A 119 -0.22 44.24 4.47
N PRO A 120 0.40 43.98 5.64
CA PRO A 120 1.83 43.73 5.73
C PRO A 120 2.19 42.25 5.81
N ASN A 121 3.30 41.95 5.13
CA ASN A 121 4.22 40.85 5.31
C ASN A 121 4.21 40.27 6.75
N GLU A 122 3.42 39.22 6.98
CA GLU A 122 3.76 38.23 8.01
C GLU A 122 4.83 37.35 7.39
N GLU A 123 6.05 37.51 7.89
CA GLU A 123 7.16 36.60 7.65
C GLU A 123 6.72 35.22 8.15
N GLU A 124 6.16 34.42 7.25
CA GLU A 124 6.21 32.97 7.35
C GLU A 124 7.68 32.62 7.47
N ASN A 125 8.05 32.29 8.69
CA ASN A 125 9.32 31.69 9.03
C ASN A 125 9.37 30.32 8.34
N GLU A 126 9.70 30.33 7.04
CA GLU A 126 10.16 29.17 6.30
C GLU A 126 11.53 28.75 6.89
N THR A 127 11.50 28.22 8.11
CA THR A 127 12.47 27.20 8.47
C THR A 127 12.12 26.01 7.61
N ALA A 128 12.85 25.88 6.50
CA ALA A 128 12.98 24.61 5.78
C ALA A 128 13.47 23.57 6.78
N ASP A 129 12.50 22.94 7.44
CA ASP A 129 12.65 21.82 8.34
C ASP A 129 13.12 20.62 7.51
N ASP A 130 13.94 19.74 8.09
CA ASP A 130 14.66 18.64 7.42
C ASP A 130 13.73 17.49 6.95
N GLY A 131 12.50 17.82 6.54
CA GLY A 131 11.68 17.04 5.61
C GLY A 131 10.99 15.81 6.19
N VAL A 132 11.07 15.59 7.50
CA VAL A 132 10.49 14.45 8.19
C VAL A 132 9.51 14.95 9.25
N PHE A 133 8.21 14.71 9.07
CA PHE A 133 7.27 14.94 10.16
C PHE A 133 7.59 13.97 11.31
N GLU A 134 7.46 14.45 12.55
CA GLU A 134 7.63 13.63 13.74
C GLU A 134 6.27 13.25 14.34
N LEU A 135 6.23 12.08 14.98
CA LEU A 135 5.10 11.74 15.84
C LEU A 135 5.22 12.50 17.16
N THR A 136 4.14 13.17 17.55
CA THR A 136 3.99 13.76 18.87
C THR A 136 4.09 12.67 19.95
N PRO A 137 4.35 13.02 21.23
CA PRO A 137 4.43 12.03 22.30
C PRO A 137 3.17 11.18 22.47
N GLU A 138 2.00 11.75 22.16
CA GLU A 138 0.71 11.03 22.20
C GLU A 138 0.61 10.01 21.07
N GLU A 139 0.89 10.43 19.84
CA GLU A 139 0.91 9.54 18.67
C GLU A 139 1.95 8.42 18.81
N MET A 140 3.14 8.73 19.35
CA MET A 140 4.18 7.74 19.59
C MET A 140 3.74 6.74 20.66
N GLY A 141 3.10 7.19 21.74
CA GLY A 141 2.57 6.30 22.78
C GLY A 141 1.48 5.37 22.24
N ALA A 142 0.58 5.90 21.41
CA ALA A 142 -0.44 5.10 20.73
C ALA A 142 0.20 4.09 19.76
N TYR A 143 1.20 4.51 18.98
CA TYR A 143 1.94 3.65 18.06
C TYR A 143 2.63 2.50 18.79
N GLU A 144 3.33 2.76 19.90
CA GLU A 144 4.02 1.73 20.67
C GLU A 144 3.03 0.72 21.26
N ASN A 145 1.93 1.18 21.85
CA ASN A 145 0.91 0.30 22.41
C ASN A 145 0.24 -0.55 21.31
N PHE A 146 -0.19 0.09 20.22
CA PHE A 146 -0.76 -0.60 19.06
C PHE A 146 0.22 -1.62 18.47
N SER A 147 1.50 -1.29 18.36
CA SER A 147 2.50 -2.21 17.82
C SER A 147 2.75 -3.45 18.69
N ALA A 148 2.36 -3.41 19.97
CA ALA A 148 2.58 -4.50 20.90
C ALA A 148 1.49 -5.59 20.83
N ASP A 149 0.24 -5.20 20.54
CA ASP A 149 -0.92 -6.10 20.59
C ASP A 149 -1.89 -5.98 19.39
N PHE A 150 -1.71 -4.98 18.52
CA PHE A 150 -2.56 -4.64 17.38
C PHE A 150 -4.01 -4.31 17.76
N ASP A 151 -4.26 -3.88 18.99
CA ASP A 151 -5.58 -3.48 19.45
C ASP A 151 -5.93 -2.06 18.99
N THR A 152 -6.94 -1.93 18.14
CA THR A 152 -7.43 -0.65 17.59
C THR A 152 -7.95 0.29 18.68
N ALA A 153 -8.24 -0.21 19.88
CA ALA A 153 -8.60 0.63 21.03
C ALA A 153 -7.53 1.68 21.36
N HIS A 154 -6.25 1.40 21.09
CA HIS A 154 -5.14 2.36 21.30
C HIS A 154 -5.19 3.54 20.33
N LEU A 155 -5.96 3.44 19.24
CA LEU A 155 -6.08 4.47 18.20
C LEU A 155 -7.34 5.32 18.33
N LYS A 156 -8.24 4.98 19.26
CA LYS A 156 -9.60 5.54 19.33
C LYS A 156 -9.66 7.03 19.61
N ASP A 157 -8.70 7.53 20.38
CA ASP A 157 -8.63 8.95 20.76
C ASP A 157 -7.81 9.77 19.75
N LEU A 158 -7.16 9.11 18.77
CA LEU A 158 -6.43 9.78 17.71
C LEU A 158 -7.38 10.29 16.63
N ASP A 159 -7.04 11.45 16.07
CA ASP A 159 -7.69 11.93 14.87
C ASP A 159 -7.23 11.14 13.62
N PRO A 160 -7.98 11.20 12.51
CA PRO A 160 -7.64 10.44 11.30
C PRO A 160 -6.29 10.83 10.67
N VAL A 161 -5.85 12.08 10.83
CA VAL A 161 -4.55 12.55 10.33
C VAL A 161 -3.43 11.90 11.14
N SER A 162 -3.57 11.86 12.46
CA SER A 162 -2.67 11.11 13.35
C SER A 162 -2.57 9.64 12.92
N VAL A 163 -3.69 8.93 12.72
CA VAL A 163 -3.63 7.52 12.28
C VAL A 163 -2.91 7.36 10.93
N ALA A 164 -3.14 8.27 9.98
CA ALA A 164 -2.42 8.29 8.71
C ALA A 164 -0.90 8.50 8.91
N LYS A 165 -0.49 9.37 9.83
CA LYS A 165 0.92 9.55 10.21
C LYS A 165 1.53 8.28 10.79
N LEU A 166 0.82 7.57 11.66
CA LEU A 166 1.28 6.28 12.21
C LEU A 166 1.54 5.25 11.10
N TYR A 167 0.68 5.20 10.08
CA TYR A 167 0.84 4.30 8.93
C TYR A 167 2.11 4.63 8.13
N VAL A 168 2.31 5.90 7.78
CA VAL A 168 3.51 6.35 7.07
C VAL A 168 4.78 6.10 7.90
N TRP A 169 4.71 6.35 9.20
CA TRP A 169 5.79 6.09 10.15
C TRP A 169 6.15 4.60 10.21
N ALA A 170 5.17 3.71 10.19
CA ALA A 170 5.41 2.26 10.13
C ALA A 170 6.16 1.86 8.85
N GLY A 171 5.75 2.39 7.69
CA GLY A 171 6.41 2.15 6.41
C GLY A 171 7.85 2.68 6.37
N TYR A 172 8.09 3.88 6.91
CA TYR A 172 9.43 4.44 7.05
C TYR A 172 10.35 3.59 7.91
N ASN A 173 9.87 3.12 9.06
CA ASN A 173 10.61 2.22 9.94
C ASN A 173 10.64 0.77 9.46
N GLN A 174 10.09 0.50 8.26
CA GLN A 174 10.00 -0.83 7.65
C GLN A 174 9.29 -1.86 8.55
N ASN A 175 8.40 -1.38 9.42
CA ASN A 175 7.59 -2.21 10.29
C ASN A 175 6.30 -2.62 9.56
N TYR A 176 6.47 -3.46 8.54
CA TYR A 176 5.40 -3.91 7.65
C TYR A 176 4.31 -4.71 8.36
N GLU A 177 4.61 -5.22 9.57
CA GLU A 177 3.61 -5.86 10.40
C GLU A 177 2.63 -4.83 10.97
N VAL A 178 3.14 -3.73 11.54
CA VAL A 178 2.31 -2.62 12.03
C VAL A 178 1.64 -1.88 10.89
N GLU A 179 2.36 -1.64 9.78
CA GLU A 179 1.82 -0.97 8.60
C GLU A 179 0.55 -1.66 8.09
N TYR A 180 0.57 -2.99 7.99
CA TYR A 180 -0.60 -3.75 7.57
C TYR A 180 -1.76 -3.66 8.57
N GLU A 181 -1.48 -3.74 9.87
CA GLU A 181 -2.52 -3.68 10.91
C GLU A 181 -3.18 -2.29 11.02
N LEU A 182 -2.51 -1.24 10.53
CA LEU A 182 -3.07 0.11 10.39
C LEU A 182 -3.95 0.26 9.14
N LEU A 183 -3.93 -0.70 8.22
CA LEU A 183 -4.92 -0.78 7.14
C LEU A 183 -6.27 -1.21 7.71
N THR A 184 -7.34 -0.86 7.00
CA THR A 184 -8.69 -1.21 7.41
C THR A 184 -8.90 -2.71 7.58
N ASP A 185 -9.54 -3.10 8.67
CA ASP A 185 -9.95 -4.48 8.95
C ASP A 185 -11.33 -4.84 8.38
N ARG A 186 -11.97 -3.90 7.68
CA ARG A 186 -13.30 -4.07 7.09
C ARG A 186 -13.27 -5.06 5.93
N GLU A 187 -13.95 -6.20 6.08
CA GLU A 187 -13.86 -7.33 5.15
C GLU A 187 -14.09 -6.94 3.68
N GLU A 188 -15.02 -6.03 3.41
CA GLU A 188 -15.34 -5.58 2.05
C GLU A 188 -14.29 -4.63 1.43
N SER A 189 -13.36 -4.12 2.23
CA SER A 189 -12.33 -3.14 1.82
C SER A 189 -10.91 -3.73 1.82
N ILE A 190 -10.74 -4.95 2.30
CA ILE A 190 -9.45 -5.67 2.27
C ILE A 190 -9.14 -6.11 0.84
N MET A 191 -7.99 -5.67 0.31
CA MET A 191 -7.55 -6.04 -1.05
C MET A 191 -6.58 -7.22 -1.11
N TRP A 192 -5.77 -7.42 -0.06
CA TRP A 192 -4.82 -8.53 0.05
C TRP A 192 -4.60 -8.88 1.52
N SER A 193 -4.12 -10.10 1.77
CA SER A 193 -3.87 -10.63 3.11
C SER A 193 -2.56 -10.13 3.72
N LYS A 194 -2.43 -10.27 5.06
CA LYS A 194 -1.19 -9.95 5.78
C LYS A 194 0.00 -10.76 5.27
N GLU A 195 -0.21 -12.02 4.94
CA GLU A 195 0.83 -12.89 4.39
C GLU A 195 1.32 -12.36 3.03
N GLU A 196 0.40 -11.97 2.15
CA GLU A 196 0.74 -11.35 0.86
C GLU A 196 1.45 -10.01 1.06
N HIS A 197 0.98 -9.17 2.00
CA HIS A 197 1.62 -7.90 2.31
C HIS A 197 3.06 -8.08 2.76
N LEU A 198 3.33 -9.04 3.64
CA LEU A 198 4.67 -9.33 4.16
C LEU A 198 5.56 -10.02 3.12
N ALA A 199 4.97 -10.74 2.15
CA ALA A 199 5.69 -11.40 1.07
C ALA A 199 6.07 -10.44 -0.08
N MET A 200 5.57 -9.20 -0.09
CA MET A 200 5.92 -8.22 -1.13
C MET A 200 7.43 -7.95 -1.16
N PRO A 201 8.09 -8.14 -2.33
CA PRO A 201 9.50 -7.83 -2.52
C PRO A 201 9.80 -6.36 -2.22
N ASN A 202 10.99 -6.08 -1.69
CA ASN A 202 11.40 -4.71 -1.37
C ASN A 202 11.45 -3.80 -2.62
N GLU A 203 11.66 -4.37 -3.81
CA GLU A 203 11.65 -3.62 -5.07
C GLU A 203 10.27 -3.08 -5.44
N HIS A 204 9.20 -3.67 -4.90
CA HIS A 204 7.82 -3.20 -5.09
C HIS A 204 7.37 -2.26 -3.95
N ARG A 205 8.21 -2.04 -2.94
CA ARG A 205 7.93 -1.12 -1.85
C ARG A 205 8.48 0.27 -2.17
N ALA A 206 7.76 1.30 -1.72
CA ALA A 206 8.33 2.63 -1.68
C ALA A 206 9.59 2.62 -0.80
N LYS A 207 10.64 3.34 -1.22
CA LYS A 207 11.80 3.53 -0.35
C LYS A 207 11.38 4.39 0.84
N PRO A 208 11.89 4.10 2.06
CA PRO A 208 11.55 4.87 3.25
C PRO A 208 11.71 6.38 3.05
N GLU A 209 12.81 6.79 2.41
CA GLU A 209 13.13 8.20 2.17
C GLU A 209 12.13 8.86 1.20
N ASP A 210 11.78 8.16 0.12
CA ASP A 210 10.81 8.65 -0.87
C ASP A 210 9.40 8.76 -0.25
N SER A 211 9.03 7.82 0.64
CA SER A 211 7.75 7.84 1.37
C SER A 211 7.65 9.07 2.27
N ILE A 212 8.65 9.32 3.11
CA ILE A 212 8.61 10.48 4.01
C ILE A 212 8.61 11.81 3.25
N ILE A 213 9.37 11.92 2.15
CA ILE A 213 9.33 13.11 1.31
C ILE A 213 7.92 13.33 0.75
N PHE A 214 7.28 12.28 0.23
CA PHE A 214 5.93 12.37 -0.32
C PHE A 214 4.90 12.85 0.73
N PHE A 215 5.01 12.35 1.96
CA PHE A 215 4.09 12.64 3.06
C PHE A 215 4.55 13.78 3.98
N ARG A 216 5.57 14.56 3.64
CA ARG A 216 6.21 15.49 4.58
C ARG A 216 5.28 16.54 5.22
N ASN A 217 4.20 16.92 4.52
CA ASN A 217 3.23 17.94 4.99
C ASN A 217 1.90 17.29 5.44
N ILE A 218 1.92 16.00 5.80
CA ILE A 218 0.71 15.28 6.23
C ILE A 218 0.21 15.77 7.59
N ASP A 219 1.07 16.33 8.42
CA ASP A 219 0.77 16.96 9.71
C ASP A 219 -0.15 18.18 9.56
N ASP A 220 0.05 18.97 8.51
CA ASP A 220 -0.85 20.05 8.10
C ASP A 220 -2.04 19.56 7.27
N GLY A 221 -2.26 18.25 7.21
CA GLY A 221 -3.32 17.61 6.43
C GLY A 221 -4.72 17.91 6.97
N GLU A 222 -5.70 17.99 6.07
CA GLU A 222 -7.10 18.14 6.42
C GLU A 222 -7.86 16.83 6.17
N PHE A 223 -8.60 16.38 7.18
CA PHE A 223 -9.51 15.25 7.03
C PHE A 223 -10.86 15.68 6.48
N HIS A 224 -11.34 14.97 5.46
CA HIS A 224 -12.67 15.17 4.88
C HIS A 224 -13.41 13.84 4.78
N THR A 225 -14.66 13.83 5.21
CA THR A 225 -15.56 12.67 5.09
C THR A 225 -16.28 12.72 3.73
N ALA A 226 -16.27 11.61 2.98
CA ALA A 226 -16.90 11.50 1.66
C ALA A 226 -18.29 10.85 1.74
N ASP A 227 -18.38 9.74 2.47
CA ASP A 227 -19.62 9.12 2.91
C ASP A 227 -19.44 8.71 4.38
N GLY A 228 -20.50 8.29 5.08
CA GLY A 228 -20.45 8.12 6.54
C GLY A 228 -19.34 7.19 7.07
N LEU A 229 -18.71 6.38 6.21
CA LEU A 229 -17.69 5.39 6.58
C LEU A 229 -16.37 5.56 5.81
N SER A 230 -16.31 6.43 4.80
CA SER A 230 -15.09 6.72 4.04
C SER A 230 -14.75 8.21 4.10
N GLY A 231 -13.46 8.48 4.07
CA GLY A 231 -12.93 9.82 4.02
C GLY A 231 -11.54 9.82 3.42
N GLY A 232 -10.89 10.98 3.50
CA GLY A 232 -9.50 11.10 3.11
C GLY A 232 -8.80 12.21 3.86
N VAL A 233 -7.51 12.00 4.11
CA VAL A 233 -6.59 13.03 4.59
C VAL A 233 -5.96 13.66 3.36
N SER A 234 -6.27 14.93 3.11
CA SER A 234 -5.71 15.70 1.99
C SER A 234 -4.56 16.56 2.50
N PHE A 235 -3.42 16.52 1.82
CA PHE A 235 -2.23 17.25 2.21
C PHE A 235 -1.48 17.77 0.98
N ARG A 236 -0.59 18.75 1.20
CA ARG A 236 0.21 19.33 0.14
C ARG A 236 1.36 18.40 -0.22
N HIS A 237 1.57 18.18 -1.51
CA HIS A 237 2.72 17.45 -2.02
C HIS A 237 4.02 18.25 -1.83
N ALA A 238 5.14 17.58 -1.60
CA ALA A 238 6.45 18.21 -1.40
C ALA A 238 6.94 19.03 -2.59
N ASP A 239 6.64 18.57 -3.81
CA ASP A 239 7.23 19.07 -5.06
C ASP A 239 6.52 20.27 -5.72
N GLY A 240 5.53 20.90 -5.09
CA GLY A 240 5.00 22.15 -5.65
C GLY A 240 3.77 22.75 -4.97
N PRO A 241 3.52 24.06 -5.19
CA PRO A 241 2.44 24.82 -4.56
C PRO A 241 1.02 24.35 -4.94
N GLU A 242 0.87 23.58 -6.03
CA GLU A 242 -0.45 23.13 -6.53
C GLU A 242 -0.70 21.63 -6.40
N GLY A 243 0.29 20.84 -5.97
CA GLY A 243 0.14 19.39 -5.81
C GLY A 243 -0.66 19.07 -4.54
N LYS A 244 -1.87 18.51 -4.70
CA LYS A 244 -2.63 17.90 -3.59
C LYS A 244 -2.50 16.39 -3.68
N ALA A 245 -2.08 15.78 -2.58
CA ALA A 245 -2.13 14.35 -2.38
C ALA A 245 -3.22 14.02 -1.37
N SER A 246 -3.72 12.78 -1.41
CA SER A 246 -4.72 12.32 -0.46
C SER A 246 -4.47 10.87 -0.08
N MET A 247 -4.63 10.56 1.21
CA MET A 247 -4.67 9.20 1.72
C MET A 247 -6.13 8.83 2.02
N ASN A 248 -6.58 7.71 1.46
CA ASN A 248 -7.93 7.22 1.72
C ASN A 248 -8.01 6.65 3.14
N MET A 249 -9.09 6.96 3.83
CA MET A 249 -9.38 6.48 5.19
C MET A 249 -10.76 5.81 5.22
N ILE A 250 -10.87 4.73 5.98
CA ILE A 250 -12.11 3.97 6.15
C ILE A 250 -12.33 3.77 7.65
N GLN A 251 -13.54 4.07 8.13
CA GLN A 251 -13.91 3.85 9.51
C GLN A 251 -14.31 2.39 9.72
N ASN A 252 -13.69 1.73 10.70
CA ASN A 252 -14.02 0.35 11.08
C ASN A 252 -15.31 0.27 11.92
N GLU A 253 -15.70 -0.94 12.31
CA GLU A 253 -16.92 -1.17 13.09
C GLU A 253 -16.89 -0.56 14.50
N ASP A 254 -15.69 -0.37 15.06
CA ASP A 254 -15.45 0.25 16.36
C ASP A 254 -15.41 1.78 16.32
N GLY A 255 -15.55 2.37 15.13
CA GLY A 255 -15.53 3.82 14.91
C GLY A 255 -14.13 4.42 14.77
N VAL A 256 -13.09 3.59 14.65
CA VAL A 256 -11.70 4.01 14.45
C VAL A 256 -11.45 4.19 12.95
N TRP A 257 -10.83 5.31 12.57
CA TRP A 257 -10.40 5.54 11.19
C TRP A 257 -9.10 4.80 10.92
N GLN A 258 -9.05 3.99 9.87
CA GLN A 258 -7.87 3.25 9.42
C GLN A 258 -7.58 3.58 7.96
N VAL A 259 -6.36 3.28 7.51
CA VAL A 259 -5.94 3.56 6.14
C VAL A 259 -6.60 2.57 5.18
N GLY A 260 -7.20 3.09 4.10
CA GLY A 260 -7.76 2.26 3.05
C GLY A 260 -6.67 1.62 2.19
N PHE A 261 -6.90 0.39 1.73
CA PHE A 261 -6.00 -0.26 0.78
C PHE A 261 -5.89 0.57 -0.50
N MET A 262 -4.66 0.84 -0.94
CA MET A 262 -4.37 1.46 -2.22
C MET A 262 -3.98 0.38 -3.23
N ALA A 263 -4.43 0.49 -4.47
CA ALA A 263 -3.98 -0.44 -5.51
C ALA A 263 -2.46 -0.36 -5.65
N LEU A 264 -1.79 -1.52 -5.63
CA LEU A 264 -0.36 -1.63 -5.95
C LEU A 264 -0.15 -1.10 -7.38
N GLN A 265 0.66 -0.06 -7.54
CA GLN A 265 0.99 0.54 -8.84
C GLN A 265 2.26 -0.06 -9.43
#